data_AF-A0A3C1C400-F1
#
_entry.id   AF-A0A3C1C400-F1
#
_cell.length_a   1.000
_cell.length_b   1.000
_cell.length_c   1.000
_cell.angle_alpha   90.00
_cell.angle_beta   90.00
_cell.angle_gamma   90.00
#
_symmetry.space_group_name_H-M   'P 1'
#
loop_
_entity.id
_entity.type
_entity.pdbx_description
1 polymer ?
#
loop_
_entity_poly.entity_id
_entity_poly.type
_entity_poly.pdbx_seq_one_letter_code
_entity_poly.pdbx_strand_id
1 'polypeptide(L)'
;MDFEDTVEGLADKLTFSGVEVEGIERMGGGVPGVVVGEVLAIEKHPNADKLTLCKVNYGGSAGMTVVCGAPNAAVGGKYPFAPLGTVLPIGFTIEKRKVRGVFSEGMLCAEDELGISKNHDGLMVLDAKWAPGTALSEVMGPPETVIEVEITPNRPDCLSLMGIAREVAALYGTKLKVPDISLTESNPAVEKATSVVVEDLNDCPRYTARILQDVKVGPSPDWMKRRLEAAGIRAINNIVDITNYVMLECGQPLHAFDQKLLAEGRIVVRHPKPGEKILTLDGVERAPEPQMLVIADAKKPMAVAGVMGGEHSGINESTTEVLLESANFRPAAIRSTSKKLGMLSESAYRFMRGVDAELAEFGSRRAAKLMCELAGAKLLMGVADVRSAPKLPWKVVCRPARLEALLGLSAKPEEIAKVFASLELEVVRCGADAVEVKVPTFREDLTREADLIEEYARIYGLKKLPPVRSMATLVPDADDKPAQAQARLREVLVGLGLQQIMSYSFLAEGLLDLFDKDNAPNRAKLVNPLTADHTTMRDALLPQMAETIGLNFSRQVAEVAFFETGRVFRMGKDGLPTEDDHVAVGLSGPVGRTGLD
;
A
#
# COMPACT_ATOMS: atom_id res chain seq x y z
N MET A 1 -0.64 -23.16 -3.52
CA MET A 1 -0.76 -24.14 -2.42
C MET A 1 -2.24 -24.36 -2.17
N ASP A 2 -2.61 -25.52 -1.63
CA ASP A 2 -4.02 -25.80 -1.32
C ASP A 2 -4.08 -26.00 0.20
N PHE A 3 -5.01 -25.32 0.87
CA PHE A 3 -5.23 -25.37 2.32
C PHE A 3 -6.73 -25.21 2.60
N GLU A 4 -7.16 -25.56 3.80
CA GLU A 4 -8.56 -25.48 4.22
C GLU A 4 -8.65 -24.64 5.50
N ASP A 5 -9.33 -23.50 5.40
CA ASP A 5 -9.71 -22.65 6.53
C ASP A 5 -10.87 -21.73 6.11
N THR A 6 -11.49 -21.09 7.09
CA THR A 6 -12.37 -19.95 6.87
C THR A 6 -11.56 -18.70 6.49
N VAL A 7 -12.21 -17.73 5.84
CA VAL A 7 -11.58 -16.43 5.53
C VAL A 7 -11.13 -15.74 6.81
N GLU A 8 -11.96 -15.78 7.85
CA GLU A 8 -11.69 -15.19 9.15
C GLU A 8 -10.54 -15.92 9.87
N GLY A 9 -10.48 -17.25 9.77
CA GLY A 9 -9.37 -18.05 10.33
C GLY A 9 -8.03 -17.79 9.65
N LEU A 10 -8.03 -17.59 8.33
CA LEU A 10 -6.84 -17.14 7.59
C LEU A 10 -6.42 -15.73 8.03
N ALA A 11 -7.37 -14.81 8.12
CA ALA A 11 -7.09 -13.42 8.51
C ALA A 11 -6.51 -13.31 9.92
N ASP A 12 -7.05 -14.07 10.88
CA ASP A 12 -6.53 -14.16 12.24
C ASP A 12 -5.08 -14.69 12.23
N LYS A 13 -4.82 -15.79 11.53
CA LYS A 13 -3.48 -16.39 11.49
C LYS A 13 -2.46 -15.47 10.84
N LEU A 14 -2.81 -14.80 9.74
CA LEU A 14 -1.95 -13.80 9.10
C LEU A 14 -1.60 -12.68 10.10
N THR A 15 -2.62 -12.07 10.71
CA THR A 15 -2.45 -10.96 11.67
C THR A 15 -1.56 -11.36 12.85
N PHE A 16 -1.82 -12.51 13.49
CA PHE A 16 -1.02 -12.97 14.62
C PHE A 16 0.38 -13.47 14.24
N SER A 17 0.66 -13.66 12.94
CA SER A 17 1.96 -14.03 12.41
C SER A 17 2.81 -12.85 11.89
N GLY A 18 2.27 -11.63 11.93
CA GLY A 18 2.96 -10.41 11.51
C GLY A 18 2.53 -9.80 10.17
N VAL A 19 1.43 -10.29 9.57
CA VAL A 19 0.81 -9.72 8.37
C VAL A 19 -0.60 -9.26 8.73
N GLU A 20 -0.73 -7.98 9.09
CA GLU A 20 -2.00 -7.42 9.58
C GLU A 20 -3.04 -7.37 8.46
N VAL A 21 -4.25 -7.87 8.74
CA VAL A 21 -5.40 -7.77 7.84
C VAL A 21 -6.23 -6.55 8.23
N GLU A 22 -6.26 -5.54 7.37
CA GLU A 22 -7.00 -4.30 7.59
C GLU A 22 -8.47 -4.42 7.14
N GLY A 23 -8.72 -5.22 6.10
CA GLY A 23 -10.02 -5.29 5.43
C GLY A 23 -10.28 -6.64 4.78
N ILE A 24 -11.56 -7.03 4.78
CA ILE A 24 -12.05 -8.22 4.07
C ILE A 24 -13.27 -7.81 3.27
N GLU A 25 -13.13 -7.79 1.95
CA GLU A 25 -14.20 -7.42 1.02
C GLU A 25 -14.63 -8.64 0.20
N ARG A 26 -15.94 -8.79 -0.01
CA ARG A 26 -16.49 -9.85 -0.85
C ARG A 26 -16.91 -9.24 -2.18
N MET A 27 -16.32 -9.72 -3.26
CA MET A 27 -16.50 -9.25 -4.62
C MET A 27 -17.20 -10.33 -5.46
N GLY A 28 -17.96 -9.95 -6.48
CA GLY A 28 -18.60 -10.91 -7.40
C GLY A 28 -19.80 -11.67 -6.80
N GLY A 29 -20.15 -12.82 -7.37
CA GLY A 29 -21.30 -13.63 -6.94
C GLY A 29 -22.68 -13.13 -7.44
N GLY A 30 -22.75 -11.92 -7.99
CA GLY A 30 -23.99 -11.31 -8.49
C GLY A 30 -25.00 -11.00 -7.38
N VAL A 31 -26.10 -10.36 -7.77
CA VAL A 31 -27.25 -10.16 -6.89
C VAL A 31 -28.24 -11.30 -7.11
N PRO A 32 -28.60 -12.08 -6.08
CA PRO A 32 -29.57 -13.16 -6.22
C PRO A 32 -30.87 -12.67 -6.87
N GLY A 33 -31.30 -13.36 -7.93
CA GLY A 33 -32.51 -13.00 -8.68
C GLY A 33 -32.31 -11.97 -9.80
N VAL A 34 -31.12 -11.37 -9.95
CA VAL A 34 -30.80 -10.54 -11.13
C VAL A 34 -30.28 -11.43 -12.27
N VAL A 35 -30.77 -11.17 -13.47
CA VAL A 35 -30.45 -11.93 -14.69
C VAL A 35 -30.07 -11.01 -15.84
N VAL A 36 -29.56 -11.55 -16.95
CA VAL A 36 -29.29 -10.78 -18.17
C VAL A 36 -30.61 -10.42 -18.85
N GLY A 37 -30.83 -9.13 -19.09
CA GLY A 37 -31.95 -8.59 -19.86
C GLY A 37 -31.47 -7.98 -21.18
N GLU A 38 -32.14 -8.30 -22.27
CA GLU A 38 -31.93 -7.69 -23.60
C GLU A 38 -33.06 -6.73 -23.94
N VAL A 39 -32.70 -5.50 -24.34
CA VAL A 39 -33.68 -4.48 -24.73
C VAL A 39 -34.13 -4.71 -26.17
N LEU A 40 -35.36 -5.16 -26.35
CA LEU A 40 -35.96 -5.44 -27.66
C LEU A 40 -36.46 -4.19 -28.39
N ALA A 41 -36.96 -3.20 -27.64
CA ALA A 41 -37.52 -1.97 -28.17
C ALA A 41 -37.44 -0.85 -27.13
N ILE A 42 -37.32 0.40 -27.60
CA ILE A 42 -37.32 1.61 -26.77
C ILE A 42 -38.34 2.59 -27.34
N GLU A 43 -39.30 3.00 -26.53
CA GLU A 43 -40.30 4.03 -26.86
C GLU A 43 -40.16 5.23 -25.92
N LYS A 44 -40.58 6.43 -26.36
CA LYS A 44 -40.62 7.60 -25.48
C LYS A 44 -41.73 7.45 -24.45
N HIS A 45 -41.46 7.82 -23.21
CA HIS A 45 -42.48 7.80 -22.17
C HIS A 45 -43.54 8.88 -22.45
N PRO A 46 -44.86 8.56 -22.50
CA PRO A 46 -45.90 9.48 -22.96
C PRO A 46 -46.07 10.72 -22.06
N ASN A 47 -45.66 10.62 -20.79
CA ASN A 47 -45.81 11.67 -19.79
C ASN A 47 -44.48 12.15 -19.16
N ALA A 48 -43.32 11.87 -19.77
CA ALA A 48 -42.02 12.28 -19.23
C ALA A 48 -40.90 12.33 -20.29
N ASP A 49 -40.27 13.50 -20.49
CA ASP A 49 -39.27 13.71 -21.55
C ASP A 49 -37.93 13.01 -21.33
N LYS A 50 -37.58 12.73 -20.06
CA LYS A 50 -36.31 12.11 -19.66
C LYS A 50 -36.41 10.60 -19.42
N LEU A 51 -37.57 9.99 -19.64
CA LEU A 51 -37.80 8.57 -19.41
C LEU A 51 -38.14 7.87 -20.72
N THR A 52 -37.72 6.62 -20.82
CA THR A 52 -38.03 5.73 -21.93
C THR A 52 -38.74 4.48 -21.41
N LEU A 53 -39.51 3.85 -22.30
CA LEU A 53 -40.13 2.56 -22.07
C LEU A 53 -39.33 1.51 -22.82
N CYS A 54 -38.59 0.69 -22.08
CA CYS A 54 -37.79 -0.40 -22.62
C CYS A 54 -38.60 -1.70 -22.54
N LYS A 55 -38.76 -2.39 -23.67
CA LYS A 55 -39.27 -3.76 -23.69
C LYS A 55 -38.10 -4.72 -23.52
N VAL A 56 -38.05 -5.45 -22.41
CA VAL A 56 -36.89 -6.26 -22.02
C VAL A 56 -37.23 -7.75 -22.08
N ASN A 57 -36.41 -8.52 -22.78
CA ASN A 57 -36.41 -9.98 -22.71
C ASN A 57 -35.41 -10.45 -21.65
N TYR A 58 -35.83 -11.31 -20.74
CA TYR A 58 -34.97 -11.88 -19.69
C TYR A 58 -35.10 -13.41 -19.61
N GLY A 59 -35.40 -14.06 -20.75
CA GLY A 59 -35.46 -15.53 -20.88
C GLY A 59 -36.86 -16.13 -20.96
N GLY A 60 -37.92 -15.30 -20.94
CA GLY A 60 -39.32 -15.72 -21.09
C GLY A 60 -39.90 -15.45 -22.50
N SER A 61 -41.09 -15.99 -22.79
CA SER A 61 -41.77 -15.83 -24.10
C SER A 61 -42.46 -14.47 -24.31
N ALA A 62 -42.64 -13.68 -23.24
CA ALA A 62 -43.19 -12.33 -23.29
C ALA A 62 -42.21 -11.33 -22.66
N GLY A 63 -41.75 -10.35 -23.43
CA GLY A 63 -40.90 -9.26 -22.91
C GLY A 63 -41.66 -8.34 -21.96
N MET A 64 -40.99 -7.88 -20.89
CA MET A 64 -41.57 -7.00 -19.87
C MET A 64 -41.33 -5.53 -20.20
N THR A 65 -42.25 -4.66 -19.76
CA THR A 65 -42.10 -3.20 -19.95
C THR A 65 -41.45 -2.59 -18.72
N VAL A 66 -40.32 -1.92 -18.92
CA VAL A 66 -39.52 -1.29 -17.87
C VAL A 66 -39.36 0.19 -18.17
N VAL A 67 -39.60 1.04 -17.18
CA VAL A 67 -39.33 2.48 -17.30
C VAL A 67 -37.86 2.71 -16.99
N CYS A 68 -37.09 3.22 -17.95
CA CYS A 68 -35.66 3.48 -17.82
C CYS A 68 -35.36 4.97 -17.99
N GLY A 69 -34.47 5.51 -17.16
CA GLY A 69 -33.98 6.90 -17.28
C GLY A 69 -32.53 7.00 -17.74
N ALA A 70 -31.84 5.88 -17.92
CA ALA A 70 -30.43 5.86 -18.23
C ALA A 70 -30.17 6.25 -19.70
N PRO A 71 -29.22 7.16 -19.97
CA PRO A 71 -28.97 7.68 -21.32
C PRO A 71 -28.34 6.64 -22.26
N ASN A 72 -27.75 5.58 -21.70
CA ASN A 72 -27.02 4.54 -22.43
C ASN A 72 -27.86 3.28 -22.72
N ALA A 73 -29.19 3.33 -22.51
CA ALA A 73 -30.09 2.26 -22.92
C ALA A 73 -30.24 2.22 -24.44
N ALA A 74 -29.93 1.08 -25.06
CA ALA A 74 -29.98 0.90 -26.51
C ALA A 74 -30.68 -0.41 -26.90
N VAL A 75 -31.39 -0.41 -28.04
CA VAL A 75 -32.00 -1.62 -28.61
C VAL A 75 -30.91 -2.63 -28.97
N GLY A 76 -31.10 -3.90 -28.60
CA GLY A 76 -30.11 -4.97 -28.69
C GLY A 76 -29.06 -4.98 -27.57
N GLY A 77 -29.05 -3.94 -26.72
CA GLY A 77 -28.16 -3.87 -25.56
C GLY A 77 -28.54 -4.90 -24.49
N LYS A 78 -27.52 -5.48 -23.85
CA LYS A 78 -27.66 -6.42 -22.73
C LYS A 78 -27.21 -5.76 -21.44
N TYR A 79 -28.05 -5.87 -20.42
CA TYR A 79 -27.83 -5.22 -19.12
C TYR A 79 -28.34 -6.14 -18.00
N PRO A 80 -27.88 -5.98 -16.76
CA PRO A 80 -28.49 -6.64 -15.62
C PRO A 80 -29.94 -6.20 -15.46
N PHE A 81 -30.85 -7.16 -15.35
CA PHE A 81 -32.28 -6.97 -15.16
C PHE A 81 -32.73 -7.60 -13.86
N ALA A 82 -33.31 -6.78 -12.99
CA ALA A 82 -33.92 -7.19 -11.75
C ALA A 82 -35.45 -7.36 -11.96
N PRO A 83 -35.95 -8.61 -12.03
CA PRO A 83 -37.39 -8.89 -12.11
C PRO A 83 -38.11 -8.52 -10.81
N LEU A 84 -39.44 -8.52 -10.85
CA LEU A 84 -40.29 -8.31 -9.68
C LEU A 84 -39.96 -9.32 -8.56
N GLY A 85 -39.84 -8.83 -7.33
CA GLY A 85 -39.48 -9.62 -6.15
C GLY A 85 -37.98 -9.68 -5.85
N THR A 86 -37.12 -9.22 -6.75
CA THR A 86 -35.67 -9.17 -6.51
C THR A 86 -35.32 -8.12 -5.46
N VAL A 87 -34.46 -8.49 -4.51
CA VAL A 87 -33.94 -7.59 -3.48
C VAL A 87 -32.55 -7.12 -3.89
N LEU A 88 -32.38 -5.81 -4.08
CA LEU A 88 -31.09 -5.21 -4.44
C LEU A 88 -30.25 -4.92 -3.19
N PRO A 89 -28.90 -4.89 -3.32
CA PRO A 89 -27.98 -4.58 -2.20
C PRO A 89 -28.25 -3.26 -1.49
N ILE A 90 -28.85 -2.29 -2.18
CA ILE A 90 -29.30 -1.01 -1.62
C ILE A 90 -30.50 -1.14 -0.65
N GLY A 91 -30.97 -2.37 -0.36
CA GLY A 91 -32.11 -2.64 0.52
C GLY A 91 -33.47 -2.42 -0.14
N PHE A 92 -33.52 -2.35 -1.47
CA PHE A 92 -34.73 -2.06 -2.23
C PHE A 92 -35.27 -3.32 -2.93
N THR A 93 -36.54 -3.67 -2.66
CA THR A 93 -37.24 -4.76 -3.35
C THR A 93 -37.94 -4.26 -4.60
N ILE A 94 -37.72 -4.91 -5.74
CA ILE A 94 -38.36 -4.56 -7.01
C ILE A 94 -39.84 -4.92 -6.98
N GLU A 95 -40.71 -3.90 -7.03
CA GLU A 95 -42.16 -4.05 -7.08
C GLU A 95 -42.77 -3.42 -8.32
N LYS A 96 -43.96 -3.88 -8.70
CA LYS A 96 -44.70 -3.31 -9.84
C LYS A 96 -45.24 -1.95 -9.45
N ARG A 97 -44.58 -0.89 -9.91
CA ARG A 97 -44.93 0.51 -9.60
C ARG A 97 -45.37 1.29 -10.82
N LYS A 98 -46.26 2.26 -10.61
CA LYS A 98 -46.72 3.18 -11.65
C LYS A 98 -45.82 4.42 -11.65
N VAL A 99 -44.94 4.54 -12.65
CA VAL A 99 -44.09 5.71 -12.83
C VAL A 99 -44.76 6.62 -13.85
N ARG A 100 -45.16 7.83 -13.43
CA ARG A 100 -45.74 8.85 -14.32
C ARG A 100 -46.89 8.34 -15.22
N GLY A 101 -47.67 7.39 -14.72
CA GLY A 101 -48.85 6.87 -15.42
C GLY A 101 -48.67 5.50 -16.09
N VAL A 102 -47.44 5.00 -16.24
CA VAL A 102 -47.12 3.70 -16.87
C VAL A 102 -46.58 2.72 -15.82
N PHE A 103 -46.94 1.44 -15.91
CA PHE A 103 -46.41 0.41 -15.00
C PHE A 103 -45.01 -0.03 -15.43
N SER A 104 -44.07 -0.08 -14.49
CA SER A 104 -42.75 -0.70 -14.67
C SER A 104 -42.74 -2.08 -14.03
N GLU A 105 -42.36 -3.10 -14.80
CA GLU A 105 -42.39 -4.52 -14.41
C GLU A 105 -40.99 -5.08 -14.14
N GLY A 106 -40.13 -4.27 -13.52
CA GLY A 106 -38.75 -4.61 -13.24
C GLY A 106 -37.85 -3.37 -13.31
N MET A 107 -36.53 -3.61 -13.31
CA MET A 107 -35.52 -2.57 -13.39
C MET A 107 -34.28 -3.06 -14.17
N LEU A 108 -33.78 -2.25 -15.11
CA LEU A 108 -32.43 -2.41 -15.67
C LEU A 108 -31.46 -1.71 -14.70
N CYS A 109 -30.37 -2.36 -14.33
CA CYS A 109 -29.54 -1.90 -13.21
C CYS A 109 -28.21 -1.30 -13.65
N ALA A 110 -27.78 -0.28 -12.91
CA ALA A 110 -26.42 0.26 -12.91
C ALA A 110 -25.52 -0.50 -11.92
N GLU A 111 -24.21 -0.21 -11.92
CA GLU A 111 -23.24 -0.89 -11.06
C GLU A 111 -23.44 -0.56 -9.57
N ASP A 112 -23.80 0.68 -9.24
CA ASP A 112 -24.09 1.13 -7.88
C ASP A 112 -25.33 0.49 -7.26
N GLU A 113 -26.39 0.33 -8.05
CA GLU A 113 -27.62 -0.37 -7.65
C GLU A 113 -27.35 -1.86 -7.37
N LEU A 114 -26.35 -2.44 -8.01
CA LEU A 114 -25.90 -3.83 -7.81
C LEU A 114 -24.81 -3.96 -6.74
N GLY A 115 -24.39 -2.86 -6.11
CA GLY A 115 -23.32 -2.86 -5.11
C GLY A 115 -21.94 -3.25 -5.68
N ILE A 116 -21.72 -3.08 -6.99
CA ILE A 116 -20.49 -3.42 -7.69
C ILE A 116 -19.48 -2.27 -7.64
N SER A 117 -19.94 -1.04 -7.87
CA SER A 117 -19.09 0.15 -7.85
C SER A 117 -19.90 1.38 -7.41
N LYS A 118 -19.28 2.56 -7.34
CA LYS A 118 -19.99 3.84 -7.10
C LYS A 118 -20.44 4.52 -8.40
N ASN A 119 -20.29 3.85 -9.54
CA ASN A 119 -20.62 4.40 -10.84
C ASN A 119 -22.13 4.45 -11.04
N HIS A 120 -22.65 5.64 -11.34
CA HIS A 120 -24.07 5.91 -11.59
C HIS A 120 -24.31 6.58 -12.95
N ASP A 121 -23.31 6.60 -13.85
CA ASP A 121 -23.37 7.30 -15.14
C ASP A 121 -24.35 6.64 -16.13
N GLY A 122 -24.77 5.39 -15.87
CA GLY A 122 -25.73 4.66 -16.68
C GLY A 122 -25.82 3.17 -16.33
N LEU A 123 -26.57 2.42 -17.15
CA LEU A 123 -26.72 0.96 -16.99
C LEU A 123 -25.37 0.24 -17.17
N MET A 124 -25.17 -0.85 -16.43
CA MET A 124 -24.03 -1.74 -16.62
C MET A 124 -24.18 -2.50 -17.95
N VAL A 125 -23.30 -2.23 -18.91
CA VAL A 125 -23.34 -2.88 -20.23
C VAL A 125 -22.69 -4.26 -20.14
N LEU A 126 -23.41 -5.29 -20.58
CA LEU A 126 -22.94 -6.68 -20.64
C LEU A 126 -22.53 -7.07 -22.06
N ASP A 127 -21.58 -8.01 -22.15
CA ASP A 127 -21.12 -8.61 -23.40
C ASP A 127 -22.28 -9.30 -24.15
N ALA A 128 -22.34 -9.10 -25.47
CA ALA A 128 -23.35 -9.67 -26.36
C ALA A 128 -23.39 -11.21 -26.32
N LYS A 129 -22.33 -11.89 -25.86
CA LYS A 129 -22.29 -13.36 -25.74
C LYS A 129 -23.32 -13.95 -24.77
N TRP A 130 -23.78 -13.19 -23.77
CA TRP A 130 -24.64 -13.71 -22.71
C TRP A 130 -26.10 -13.83 -23.14
N ALA A 131 -26.74 -14.99 -22.94
CA ALA A 131 -28.14 -15.14 -23.32
C ALA A 131 -29.08 -14.41 -22.34
N PRO A 132 -30.21 -13.84 -22.80
CA PRO A 132 -31.24 -13.34 -21.90
C PRO A 132 -31.70 -14.41 -20.91
N GLY A 133 -31.78 -14.06 -19.63
CA GLY A 133 -32.14 -14.97 -18.53
C GLY A 133 -30.97 -15.68 -17.86
N THR A 134 -29.74 -15.58 -18.38
CA THR A 134 -28.54 -16.04 -17.67
C THR A 134 -28.42 -15.31 -16.33
N ALA A 135 -28.12 -16.05 -15.25
CA ALA A 135 -27.99 -15.45 -13.93
C ALA A 135 -26.80 -14.47 -13.90
N LEU A 136 -26.96 -13.32 -13.22
CA LEU A 136 -25.87 -12.34 -13.11
C LEU A 136 -24.64 -12.94 -12.41
N SER A 137 -24.83 -13.90 -11.51
CA SER A 137 -23.75 -14.65 -10.88
C SER A 137 -22.88 -15.43 -11.88
N GLU A 138 -23.45 -15.94 -12.97
CA GLU A 138 -22.70 -16.60 -14.04
C GLU A 138 -21.90 -15.60 -14.87
N VAL A 139 -22.44 -14.38 -15.03
CA VAL A 139 -21.78 -13.28 -15.75
C VAL A 139 -20.60 -12.73 -14.95
N MET A 140 -20.80 -12.51 -13.65
CA MET A 140 -19.79 -11.93 -12.75
C MET A 140 -18.76 -12.98 -12.29
N GLY A 141 -19.08 -14.26 -12.41
CA GLY A 141 -18.26 -15.34 -11.91
C GLY A 141 -18.47 -15.61 -10.41
N PRO A 142 -17.72 -16.58 -9.87
CA PRO A 142 -17.86 -16.98 -8.47
C PRO A 142 -17.56 -15.80 -7.54
N PRO A 143 -18.18 -15.76 -6.35
CA PRO A 143 -17.80 -14.78 -5.33
C PRO A 143 -16.32 -14.97 -4.98
N GLU A 144 -15.57 -13.87 -5.03
CA GLU A 144 -14.17 -13.76 -4.65
C GLU A 144 -14.07 -12.96 -3.34
N THR A 145 -12.98 -13.14 -2.61
CA THR A 145 -12.71 -12.39 -1.38
C THR A 145 -11.38 -11.69 -1.54
N VAL A 146 -11.39 -10.38 -1.33
CA VAL A 146 -10.20 -9.53 -1.28
C VAL A 146 -9.85 -9.35 0.18
N ILE A 147 -8.60 -9.71 0.52
CA ILE A 147 -8.04 -9.50 1.85
C ILE A 147 -7.01 -8.39 1.71
N GLU A 148 -7.29 -7.24 2.33
CA GLU A 148 -6.39 -6.11 2.39
C GLU A 148 -5.41 -6.30 3.56
N VAL A 149 -4.11 -6.17 3.28
CA VAL A 149 -3.05 -6.43 4.26
C VAL A 149 -2.12 -5.22 4.40
N GLU A 150 -1.80 -4.86 5.64
CA GLU A 150 -0.76 -3.89 5.95
C GLU A 150 0.59 -4.60 6.09
N ILE A 151 1.54 -4.24 5.23
CA ILE A 151 2.87 -4.84 5.21
C ILE A 151 3.86 -3.92 5.93
N THR A 152 4.50 -4.45 6.97
CA THR A 152 5.55 -3.73 7.71
C THR A 152 6.82 -3.53 6.86
N PRO A 153 7.62 -2.47 7.11
CA PRO A 153 8.81 -2.17 6.29
C PRO A 153 9.88 -3.26 6.23
N ASN A 154 9.95 -4.16 7.21
CA ASN A 154 10.89 -5.27 7.26
C ASN A 154 10.45 -6.50 6.44
N ARG A 155 9.22 -6.50 5.89
CA ARG A 155 8.65 -7.63 5.12
C ARG A 155 8.39 -7.28 3.65
N PRO A 156 9.38 -6.75 2.89
CA PRO A 156 9.17 -6.45 1.48
C PRO A 156 8.85 -7.70 0.65
N ASP A 157 9.26 -8.89 1.11
CA ASP A 157 8.92 -10.17 0.49
C ASP A 157 7.41 -10.39 0.39
N CYS A 158 6.64 -9.89 1.38
CA CYS A 158 5.18 -9.96 1.44
C CYS A 158 4.45 -8.93 0.56
N LEU A 159 5.15 -8.04 -0.16
CA LEU A 159 4.54 -7.13 -1.15
C LEU A 159 4.17 -7.84 -2.48
N SER A 160 3.91 -9.14 -2.39
CA SER A 160 3.57 -10.02 -3.51
C SER A 160 2.71 -11.18 -3.05
N LEU A 161 1.88 -11.69 -3.96
CA LEU A 161 1.07 -12.89 -3.72
C LEU A 161 1.95 -14.10 -3.42
N MET A 162 3.11 -14.23 -4.07
CA MET A 162 4.08 -15.29 -3.77
C MET A 162 4.64 -15.20 -2.34
N GLY A 163 4.89 -13.99 -1.83
CA GLY A 163 5.32 -13.75 -0.45
C GLY A 163 4.25 -14.10 0.57
N ILE A 164 3.03 -13.60 0.37
CA ILE A 164 1.88 -13.96 1.20
C ILE A 164 1.62 -15.46 1.16
N ALA A 165 1.70 -16.07 -0.02
CA ALA A 165 1.55 -17.50 -0.21
C ALA A 165 2.60 -18.32 0.54
N ARG A 166 3.83 -17.81 0.67
CA ARG A 166 4.89 -18.43 1.47
C ARG A 166 4.56 -18.39 2.96
N GLU A 167 4.06 -17.26 3.46
CA GLU A 167 3.61 -17.14 4.86
C GLU A 167 2.45 -18.10 5.17
N VAL A 168 1.45 -18.15 4.29
CA VAL A 168 0.35 -19.10 4.40
C VAL A 168 0.86 -20.54 4.35
N ALA A 169 1.80 -20.86 3.45
CA ALA A 169 2.39 -22.20 3.41
C ALA A 169 3.05 -22.58 4.74
N ALA A 170 3.77 -21.65 5.38
CA ALA A 170 4.38 -21.88 6.68
C ALA A 170 3.33 -22.09 7.79
N LEU A 171 2.29 -21.24 7.85
CA LEU A 171 1.24 -21.30 8.88
C LEU A 171 0.41 -22.58 8.83
N TYR A 172 0.19 -23.14 7.64
CA TYR A 172 -0.60 -24.34 7.44
C TYR A 172 0.24 -25.60 7.21
N GLY A 173 1.58 -25.48 7.19
CA GLY A 173 2.48 -26.61 6.93
C GLY A 173 2.31 -27.22 5.53
N THR A 174 1.97 -26.40 4.54
CA THR A 174 1.79 -26.82 3.14
C THR A 174 3.00 -26.43 2.29
N LYS A 175 3.04 -26.86 1.03
CA LYS A 175 4.14 -26.52 0.10
C LYS A 175 3.71 -25.40 -0.85
N LEU A 176 4.53 -24.36 -0.94
CA LEU A 176 4.37 -23.29 -1.93
C LEU A 176 4.45 -23.88 -3.35
N LYS A 177 3.51 -23.47 -4.20
CA LYS A 177 3.54 -23.73 -5.65
C LYS A 177 3.92 -22.43 -6.32
N VAL A 178 5.11 -22.36 -6.91
CA VAL A 178 5.60 -21.16 -7.61
C VAL A 178 5.12 -21.13 -9.06
N PRO A 179 4.96 -19.95 -9.68
CA PRO A 179 4.59 -19.83 -11.08
C PRO A 179 5.58 -20.53 -12.02
N ASP A 180 5.07 -21.10 -13.11
CA ASP A 180 5.91 -21.63 -14.18
C ASP A 180 6.58 -20.48 -14.96
N ILE A 181 7.89 -20.61 -15.14
CA ILE A 181 8.78 -19.66 -15.81
C ILE A 181 9.54 -20.33 -16.98
N SER A 182 9.04 -21.47 -17.46
CA SER A 182 9.54 -22.11 -18.67
C SER A 182 9.32 -21.21 -19.89
N LEU A 183 10.35 -21.11 -20.74
CA LEU A 183 10.36 -20.24 -21.92
C LEU A 183 10.65 -21.05 -23.16
N THR A 184 10.01 -20.65 -24.26
CA THR A 184 10.37 -21.09 -25.61
C THR A 184 10.99 -19.90 -26.33
N GLU A 185 12.26 -20.03 -26.68
CA GLU A 185 13.05 -18.96 -27.30
C GLU A 185 13.17 -19.19 -28.81
N SER A 186 13.35 -18.09 -29.55
CA SER A 186 13.49 -18.09 -31.01
C SER A 186 14.70 -17.27 -31.44
N ASN A 187 15.28 -17.61 -32.60
CA ASN A 187 16.35 -16.80 -33.19
C ASN A 187 15.78 -15.49 -33.76
N PRO A 188 16.56 -14.39 -33.80
CA PRO A 188 17.97 -14.27 -33.39
C PRO A 188 18.19 -14.12 -31.88
N ALA A 189 19.45 -14.09 -31.45
CA ALA A 189 19.85 -13.78 -30.08
C ALA A 189 19.61 -12.29 -29.73
N VAL A 190 19.30 -12.03 -28.47
CA VAL A 190 18.90 -10.72 -27.94
C VAL A 190 19.94 -9.62 -28.16
N GLU A 191 21.23 -9.96 -28.16
CA GLU A 191 22.35 -9.03 -28.34
C GLU A 191 22.42 -8.43 -29.74
N LYS A 192 21.70 -9.03 -30.71
CA LYS A 192 21.55 -8.45 -32.05
C LYS A 192 20.47 -7.36 -32.11
N ALA A 193 19.54 -7.37 -31.15
CA ALA A 193 18.38 -6.47 -31.12
C ALA A 193 18.53 -5.35 -30.09
N THR A 194 19.27 -5.56 -29.01
CA THR A 194 19.49 -4.55 -27.96
C THR A 194 20.87 -4.65 -27.32
N SER A 195 21.31 -3.54 -26.73
CA SER A 195 22.46 -3.48 -25.84
C SER A 195 22.07 -2.75 -24.55
N VAL A 196 22.54 -3.26 -23.42
CA VAL A 196 22.27 -2.68 -22.10
C VAL A 196 23.60 -2.28 -21.47
N VAL A 197 23.66 -1.05 -20.96
CA VAL A 197 24.78 -0.55 -20.17
C VAL A 197 24.25 -0.01 -18.85
N VAL A 198 24.88 -0.41 -17.74
CA VAL A 198 24.60 0.13 -16.41
C VAL A 198 25.87 0.84 -15.95
N GLU A 199 25.81 2.17 -15.83
CA GLU A 199 26.97 2.99 -15.45
C GLU A 199 27.22 2.97 -13.94
N ASP A 200 26.17 2.79 -13.12
CA ASP A 200 26.27 2.66 -11.67
C ASP A 200 25.62 1.36 -11.17
N LEU A 201 26.47 0.34 -10.96
CA LEU A 201 26.06 -0.95 -10.41
C LEU A 201 25.77 -0.92 -8.89
N ASN A 202 26.08 0.17 -8.18
CA ASN A 202 25.67 0.31 -6.79
C ASN A 202 24.21 0.73 -6.67
N ASP A 203 23.77 1.64 -7.56
CA ASP A 203 22.38 2.11 -7.61
C ASP A 203 21.47 1.22 -8.44
N CYS A 204 22.01 0.48 -9.41
CA CYS A 204 21.31 -0.58 -10.13
C CYS A 204 22.12 -1.90 -10.12
N PRO A 205 22.01 -2.72 -9.06
CA PRO A 205 22.77 -3.96 -8.94
C PRO A 205 22.48 -5.01 -10.01
N ARG A 206 21.30 -4.96 -10.63
CA ARG A 206 20.95 -5.86 -11.74
C ARG A 206 19.94 -5.20 -12.66
N TYR A 207 20.14 -5.38 -13.96
CA TYR A 207 19.21 -4.98 -15.00
C TYR A 207 19.12 -6.08 -16.05
N THR A 208 17.92 -6.60 -16.27
CA THR A 208 17.65 -7.55 -17.35
C THR A 208 16.77 -6.92 -18.43
N ALA A 209 17.08 -7.24 -19.69
CA ALA A 209 16.27 -6.87 -20.84
C ALA A 209 16.01 -8.08 -21.74
N ARG A 210 14.74 -8.28 -22.12
CA ARG A 210 14.30 -9.29 -23.08
C ARG A 210 13.58 -8.62 -24.24
N ILE A 211 13.74 -9.17 -25.44
CA ILE A 211 13.05 -8.67 -26.63
C ILE A 211 11.97 -9.65 -27.04
N LEU A 212 10.76 -9.14 -27.18
CA LEU A 212 9.60 -9.85 -27.67
C LEU A 212 9.15 -9.25 -29.00
N GLN A 213 9.07 -10.07 -30.03
CA GLN A 213 8.63 -9.70 -31.38
C GLN A 213 7.21 -10.19 -31.67
N ASP A 214 6.61 -9.69 -32.75
CA ASP A 214 5.25 -10.05 -33.19
C ASP A 214 4.17 -9.85 -32.10
N VAL A 215 4.40 -8.89 -31.20
CA VAL A 215 3.50 -8.59 -30.10
C VAL A 215 2.19 -8.00 -30.64
N LYS A 216 1.05 -8.53 -30.18
CA LYS A 216 -0.26 -7.96 -30.46
C LYS A 216 -0.81 -7.26 -29.22
N VAL A 217 -0.78 -5.93 -29.23
CA VAL A 217 -1.37 -5.12 -28.17
C VAL A 217 -2.89 -5.17 -28.27
N GLY A 218 -3.55 -5.43 -27.15
CA GLY A 218 -5.00 -5.52 -27.07
C GLY A 218 -5.49 -5.62 -25.63
N PRO A 219 -6.80 -5.86 -25.42
CA PRO A 219 -7.34 -6.02 -24.08
C PRO A 219 -6.81 -7.30 -23.41
N SER A 220 -6.53 -7.22 -22.11
CA SER A 220 -6.20 -8.38 -21.28
C SER A 220 -7.38 -9.35 -21.14
N PRO A 221 -7.12 -10.64 -20.89
CA PRO A 221 -8.18 -11.60 -20.58
C PRO A 221 -8.89 -11.23 -19.27
N ASP A 222 -10.19 -11.55 -19.18
CA ASP A 222 -11.07 -11.15 -18.08
C ASP A 222 -10.56 -11.57 -16.69
N TRP A 223 -9.88 -12.70 -16.59
CA TRP A 223 -9.31 -13.16 -15.31
C TRP A 223 -8.17 -12.27 -14.81
N MET A 224 -7.37 -11.68 -15.70
CA MET A 224 -6.24 -10.81 -15.33
C MET A 224 -6.75 -9.43 -14.93
N LYS A 225 -7.70 -8.89 -15.70
CA LYS A 225 -8.37 -7.62 -15.38
C LYS A 225 -8.99 -7.64 -13.99
N ARG A 226 -9.82 -8.66 -13.72
CA ARG A 226 -10.48 -8.82 -12.41
C ARG A 226 -9.47 -8.86 -11.24
N ARG A 227 -8.37 -9.60 -11.40
CA ARG A 227 -7.32 -9.69 -10.36
C ARG A 227 -6.57 -8.37 -10.13
N LEU A 228 -6.27 -7.64 -11.21
CA LEU A 228 -5.63 -6.33 -11.12
C LEU A 228 -6.56 -5.33 -10.43
N GLU A 229 -7.83 -5.28 -10.85
CA GLU A 229 -8.84 -4.38 -10.32
C GLU A 229 -9.15 -4.68 -8.85
N ALA A 230 -9.23 -5.96 -8.46
CA ALA A 230 -9.36 -6.40 -7.08
C ALA A 230 -8.16 -5.99 -6.19
N ALA A 231 -6.99 -5.74 -6.80
CA ALA A 231 -5.81 -5.20 -6.13
C ALA A 231 -5.66 -3.68 -6.29
N GLY A 232 -6.70 -2.98 -6.74
CA GLY A 232 -6.71 -1.52 -6.93
C GLY A 232 -5.99 -1.02 -8.19
N ILE A 233 -5.57 -1.91 -9.09
CA ILE A 233 -4.87 -1.56 -10.33
C ILE A 233 -5.84 -1.62 -11.51
N ARG A 234 -6.06 -0.48 -12.17
CA ARG A 234 -6.85 -0.40 -13.39
C ARG A 234 -6.15 -1.11 -14.55
N ALA A 235 -6.87 -1.99 -15.24
CA ALA A 235 -6.41 -2.60 -16.49
C ALA A 235 -6.35 -1.60 -17.65
N ILE A 236 -5.33 -1.72 -18.49
CA ILE A 236 -5.04 -0.83 -19.62
C ILE A 236 -4.93 -1.64 -20.93
N ASN A 237 -3.90 -2.47 -21.05
CA ASN A 237 -3.68 -3.36 -22.19
C ASN A 237 -2.87 -4.57 -21.74
N ASN A 238 -2.91 -5.65 -22.52
CA ASN A 238 -2.28 -6.93 -22.20
C ASN A 238 -0.78 -6.82 -21.84
N ILE A 239 -0.01 -5.90 -22.42
CA ILE A 239 1.42 -5.78 -22.10
C ILE A 239 1.65 -5.10 -20.75
N VAL A 240 1.00 -3.95 -20.53
CA VAL A 240 1.11 -3.21 -19.26
C VAL A 240 0.51 -4.02 -18.12
N ASP A 241 -0.63 -4.66 -18.36
CA ASP A 241 -1.33 -5.48 -17.38
C ASP A 241 -0.52 -6.71 -16.99
N ILE A 242 0.22 -7.32 -17.93
CA ILE A 242 1.17 -8.41 -17.59
C ILE A 242 2.26 -7.89 -16.65
N THR A 243 2.85 -6.72 -16.91
CA THR A 243 3.91 -6.18 -16.03
C THR A 243 3.38 -5.90 -14.61
N ASN A 244 2.19 -5.33 -14.49
CA ASN A 244 1.54 -5.10 -13.20
C ASN A 244 1.15 -6.40 -12.51
N TYR A 245 0.61 -7.35 -13.27
CA TYR A 245 0.19 -8.65 -12.74
C TYR A 245 1.38 -9.43 -12.19
N VAL A 246 2.51 -9.47 -12.91
CA VAL A 246 3.72 -10.15 -12.44
C VAL A 246 4.36 -9.42 -11.25
N MET A 247 4.27 -8.09 -11.19
CA MET A 247 4.66 -7.33 -10.00
C MET A 247 3.84 -7.74 -8.77
N LEU A 248 2.52 -7.87 -8.90
CA LEU A 248 1.67 -8.36 -7.81
C LEU A 248 1.90 -9.84 -7.50
N GLU A 249 2.06 -10.69 -8.52
CA GLU A 249 2.21 -12.14 -8.36
C GLU A 249 3.56 -12.49 -7.71
N CYS A 250 4.65 -11.87 -8.16
CA CYS A 250 6.02 -12.26 -7.83
C CYS A 250 6.79 -11.22 -7.01
N GLY A 251 6.31 -9.97 -6.92
CA GLY A 251 6.96 -8.89 -6.18
C GLY A 251 8.01 -8.10 -6.95
N GLN A 252 8.23 -8.43 -8.23
CA GLN A 252 9.20 -7.76 -9.11
C GLN A 252 8.49 -6.69 -9.95
N PRO A 253 8.73 -5.40 -9.74
CA PRO A 253 8.28 -4.39 -10.69
C PRO A 253 8.97 -4.57 -12.05
N LEU A 254 8.19 -4.48 -13.12
CA LEU A 254 8.67 -4.57 -14.49
C LEU A 254 8.20 -3.37 -15.29
N HIS A 255 8.87 -3.10 -16.40
CA HIS A 255 8.43 -2.10 -17.37
C HIS A 255 8.55 -2.64 -18.79
N ALA A 256 7.74 -2.13 -19.70
CA ALA A 256 7.76 -2.51 -21.10
C ALA A 256 7.93 -1.26 -21.96
N PHE A 257 9.02 -1.21 -22.72
CA PHE A 257 9.29 -0.17 -23.70
C PHE A 257 8.88 -0.64 -25.09
N ASP A 258 8.35 0.27 -25.90
CA ASP A 258 8.27 0.03 -27.35
C ASP A 258 9.69 0.09 -27.93
N GLN A 259 10.18 -1.04 -28.43
CA GLN A 259 11.56 -1.18 -28.90
C GLN A 259 11.87 -0.20 -30.04
N LYS A 260 10.88 0.19 -30.85
CA LYS A 260 11.05 1.12 -31.97
C LYS A 260 11.25 2.57 -31.52
N LEU A 261 10.82 2.90 -30.30
CA LEU A 261 10.95 4.24 -29.74
C LEU A 261 12.31 4.46 -29.06
N LEU A 262 13.07 3.39 -28.82
CA LEU A 262 14.42 3.46 -28.24
C LEU A 262 15.45 3.79 -29.32
N ALA A 263 16.14 4.93 -29.19
CA ALA A 263 17.24 5.26 -30.08
C ALA A 263 18.32 4.17 -30.03
N GLU A 264 18.68 3.64 -31.20
CA GLU A 264 19.66 2.56 -31.38
C GLU A 264 19.25 1.23 -30.70
N GLY A 265 17.99 1.08 -30.28
CA GLY A 265 17.51 -0.11 -29.56
C GLY A 265 18.27 -0.35 -28.24
N ARG A 266 18.88 0.69 -27.67
CA ARG A 266 19.84 0.61 -26.57
C ARG A 266 19.23 1.14 -25.27
N ILE A 267 19.65 0.54 -24.15
CA ILE A 267 19.40 1.03 -22.80
C ILE A 267 20.71 1.46 -22.13
N VAL A 268 20.68 2.62 -21.47
CA VAL A 268 21.75 3.15 -20.63
C VAL A 268 21.15 3.57 -19.29
N VAL A 269 21.46 2.83 -18.24
CA VAL A 269 21.07 3.17 -16.87
C VAL A 269 22.16 4.03 -16.25
N ARG A 270 21.84 5.28 -15.93
CA ARG A 270 22.82 6.29 -15.51
C ARG A 270 22.19 7.43 -14.72
N HIS A 271 23.03 8.29 -14.14
CA HIS A 271 22.58 9.58 -13.63
C HIS A 271 22.21 10.55 -14.76
N PRO A 272 21.27 11.48 -14.52
CA PRO A 272 20.86 12.47 -15.51
C PRO A 272 21.99 13.46 -15.78
N LYS A 273 22.10 13.90 -17.04
CA LYS A 273 23.02 14.97 -17.43
C LYS A 273 22.42 16.34 -17.04
N PRO A 274 23.25 17.36 -16.77
CA PRO A 274 22.75 18.69 -16.44
C PRO A 274 21.77 19.23 -17.50
N GLY A 275 20.60 19.68 -17.05
CA GLY A 275 19.56 20.24 -17.92
C GLY A 275 18.69 19.22 -18.66
N GLU A 276 18.90 17.91 -18.46
CA GLU A 276 17.98 16.90 -19.00
C GLU A 276 16.58 17.04 -18.38
N LYS A 277 15.58 16.75 -19.22
CA LYS A 277 14.18 16.73 -18.84
C LYS A 277 13.53 15.44 -19.29
N ILE A 278 12.48 15.04 -18.58
CA ILE A 278 11.66 13.89 -18.90
C ILE A 278 10.18 14.24 -18.70
N LEU A 279 9.36 13.90 -19.69
CA LEU A 279 7.91 13.95 -19.57
C LEU A 279 7.43 12.58 -19.05
N THR A 280 6.93 12.54 -17.82
CA THR A 280 6.44 11.30 -17.20
C THR A 280 5.01 10.98 -17.62
N LEU A 281 4.58 9.72 -17.43
CA LEU A 281 3.24 9.22 -17.82
C LEU A 281 2.04 10.00 -17.21
N ASP A 282 2.27 10.82 -16.19
CA ASP A 282 1.30 11.74 -15.59
C ASP A 282 1.17 13.08 -16.36
N GLY A 283 1.89 13.25 -17.47
CA GLY A 283 1.91 14.46 -18.29
C GLY A 283 2.72 15.60 -17.68
N VAL A 284 3.53 15.34 -16.65
CA VAL A 284 4.35 16.35 -15.98
C VAL A 284 5.79 16.31 -16.51
N GLU A 285 6.29 17.46 -16.97
CA GLU A 285 7.70 17.61 -17.32
C GLU A 285 8.54 17.79 -16.05
N ARG A 286 9.55 16.94 -15.88
CA ARG A 286 10.41 16.89 -14.70
C ARG A 286 11.87 17.07 -15.09
N ALA A 287 12.64 17.70 -14.22
CA ALA A 287 14.09 17.84 -14.33
C ALA A 287 14.75 16.93 -13.27
N PRO A 288 15.20 15.72 -13.63
CA PRO A 288 15.82 14.81 -12.67
C PRO A 288 17.09 15.41 -12.07
N GLU A 289 17.22 15.36 -10.75
CA GLU A 289 18.40 15.86 -10.05
C GLU A 289 19.61 14.90 -10.21
N PRO A 290 20.86 15.37 -10.10
CA PRO A 290 22.06 14.56 -10.39
C PRO A 290 22.17 13.23 -9.63
N GLN A 291 21.65 13.16 -8.41
CA GLN A 291 21.68 11.92 -7.60
C GLN A 291 20.53 10.93 -7.93
N MET A 292 19.58 11.30 -8.78
CA MET A 292 18.54 10.39 -9.25
C MET A 292 19.13 9.46 -10.32
N LEU A 293 18.48 8.32 -10.54
CA LEU A 293 18.83 7.40 -11.61
C LEU A 293 17.76 7.48 -12.71
N VAL A 294 18.20 7.51 -13.97
CA VAL A 294 17.33 7.46 -15.15
C VAL A 294 17.65 6.24 -15.99
N ILE A 295 16.64 5.71 -16.64
CA ILE A 295 16.80 4.74 -17.73
C ILE A 295 16.72 5.55 -19.01
N ALA A 296 17.83 5.63 -19.73
CA ALA A 296 17.95 6.39 -20.97
C ALA A 296 18.09 5.45 -22.17
N ASP A 297 17.72 5.95 -23.34
CA ASP A 297 18.18 5.36 -24.60
C ASP A 297 19.57 5.93 -24.97
N ALA A 298 20.02 5.74 -26.21
CA ALA A 298 21.29 6.30 -26.68
C ALA A 298 21.36 7.84 -26.63
N LYS A 299 20.23 8.55 -26.55
CA LYS A 299 20.13 10.01 -26.71
C LYS A 299 19.55 10.73 -25.49
N LYS A 300 18.53 10.19 -24.83
CA LYS A 300 17.71 10.91 -23.85
C LYS A 300 17.14 9.99 -22.75
N PRO A 301 16.74 10.53 -21.60
CA PRO A 301 16.01 9.78 -20.57
C PRO A 301 14.66 9.28 -21.09
N MET A 302 14.33 8.04 -20.75
CA MET A 302 13.07 7.35 -21.10
C MET A 302 12.22 7.03 -19.86
N ALA A 303 12.84 6.86 -18.69
CA ALA A 303 12.13 6.69 -17.42
C ALA A 303 12.94 7.24 -16.24
N VAL A 304 12.24 7.60 -15.16
CA VAL A 304 12.86 7.77 -13.84
C VAL A 304 12.95 6.37 -13.21
N ALA A 305 14.18 5.87 -13.04
CA ALA A 305 14.43 4.47 -12.73
C ALA A 305 13.74 4.06 -11.42
N GLY A 306 12.98 2.96 -11.47
CA GLY A 306 12.25 2.42 -10.32
C GLY A 306 11.10 3.28 -9.78
N VAL A 307 10.75 4.40 -10.44
CA VAL A 307 9.68 5.31 -9.99
C VAL A 307 8.58 5.45 -11.02
N MET A 308 8.88 5.90 -12.24
CA MET A 308 7.85 6.18 -13.25
C MET A 308 8.43 6.13 -14.67
N GLY A 309 7.67 5.54 -15.59
CA GLY A 309 7.97 5.56 -17.03
C GLY A 309 7.79 6.95 -17.65
N GLY A 310 8.47 7.20 -18.75
CA GLY A 310 8.26 8.36 -19.59
C GLY A 310 7.10 8.15 -20.57
N GLU A 311 6.45 9.24 -20.96
CA GLU A 311 5.31 9.20 -21.87
C GLU A 311 5.71 8.71 -23.28
N HIS A 312 6.88 9.12 -23.77
CA HIS A 312 7.33 8.86 -25.14
C HIS A 312 7.96 7.49 -25.38
N SER A 313 7.98 6.62 -24.38
CA SER A 313 8.59 5.29 -24.46
C SER A 313 7.57 4.16 -24.24
N GLY A 314 6.32 4.51 -23.94
CA GLY A 314 5.27 3.58 -23.57
C GLY A 314 4.71 2.77 -24.73
N ILE A 315 4.08 1.66 -24.35
CA ILE A 315 3.36 0.76 -25.26
C ILE A 315 2.11 1.45 -25.81
N ASN A 316 1.88 1.31 -27.12
CA ASN A 316 0.71 1.83 -27.82
C ASN A 316 0.11 0.74 -28.73
N GLU A 317 -1.04 1.02 -29.35
CA GLU A 317 -1.74 0.04 -30.20
C GLU A 317 -0.93 -0.41 -31.44
N SER A 318 0.05 0.39 -31.87
CA SER A 318 0.92 0.06 -33.01
C SER A 318 2.21 -0.66 -32.62
N THR A 319 2.46 -0.87 -31.33
CA THR A 319 3.65 -1.56 -30.84
C THR A 319 3.63 -3.03 -31.28
N THR A 320 4.69 -3.45 -31.97
CA THR A 320 4.89 -4.85 -32.40
C THR A 320 6.12 -5.51 -31.79
N GLU A 321 7.00 -4.72 -31.18
CA GLU A 321 8.26 -5.16 -30.59
C GLU A 321 8.40 -4.52 -29.22
N VAL A 322 8.60 -5.33 -28.20
CA VAL A 322 8.68 -4.91 -26.80
C VAL A 322 10.05 -5.24 -26.24
N LEU A 323 10.67 -4.26 -25.60
CA LEU A 323 11.77 -4.49 -24.65
C LEU A 323 11.17 -4.56 -23.25
N LEU A 324 11.22 -5.75 -22.67
CA LEU A 324 10.81 -6.01 -21.30
C LEU A 324 11.99 -5.75 -20.36
N GLU A 325 11.85 -4.72 -19.53
CA GLU A 325 12.75 -4.40 -18.42
C GLU A 325 12.36 -5.18 -17.16
N SER A 326 13.37 -5.73 -16.48
CA SER A 326 13.26 -6.13 -15.08
C SER A 326 14.55 -5.79 -14.35
N ALA A 327 14.48 -4.90 -13.36
CA ALA A 327 15.65 -4.33 -12.71
C ALA A 327 15.60 -4.39 -11.19
N ASN A 328 16.77 -4.21 -10.57
CA ASN A 328 16.95 -4.03 -9.14
C ASN A 328 17.59 -2.66 -8.91
N PHE A 329 17.06 -1.91 -7.93
CA PHE A 329 17.55 -0.58 -7.59
C PHE A 329 17.82 -0.48 -6.10
N ARG A 330 18.80 0.35 -5.72
CA ARG A 330 19.14 0.57 -4.31
C ARG A 330 17.96 1.24 -3.56
N PRO A 331 17.45 0.64 -2.46
CA PRO A 331 16.24 1.13 -1.80
C PRO A 331 16.32 2.58 -1.32
N ALA A 332 17.48 2.99 -0.80
CA ALA A 332 17.70 4.36 -0.33
C ALA A 332 17.64 5.40 -1.47
N ALA A 333 18.14 5.06 -2.66
CA ALA A 333 18.12 5.95 -3.82
C ALA A 333 16.69 6.15 -4.35
N ILE A 334 15.92 5.07 -4.43
CA ILE A 334 14.50 5.13 -4.82
C ILE A 334 13.70 5.93 -3.79
N ARG A 335 13.89 5.68 -2.50
CA ARG A 335 13.22 6.44 -1.42
C ARG A 335 13.49 7.94 -1.51
N SER A 336 14.75 8.32 -1.72
CA SER A 336 15.15 9.73 -1.89
C SER A 336 14.48 10.35 -3.13
N THR A 337 14.52 9.64 -4.25
CA THR A 337 13.94 10.09 -5.53
C THR A 337 12.42 10.25 -5.45
N SER A 338 11.72 9.23 -4.95
CA SER A 338 10.26 9.22 -4.72
C SER A 338 9.82 10.39 -3.83
N LYS A 339 10.52 10.62 -2.69
CA LYS A 339 10.21 11.73 -1.78
C LYS A 339 10.43 13.10 -2.44
N LYS A 340 11.52 13.27 -3.20
CA LYS A 340 11.81 14.54 -3.89
C LYS A 340 10.83 14.85 -5.00
N LEU A 341 10.38 13.84 -5.73
CA LEU A 341 9.42 14.01 -6.81
C LEU A 341 7.97 14.08 -6.32
N GLY A 342 7.71 13.73 -5.05
CA GLY A 342 6.36 13.64 -4.49
C GLY A 342 5.54 12.51 -5.11
N MET A 343 6.18 11.41 -5.50
CA MET A 343 5.56 10.31 -6.24
C MET A 343 5.76 8.99 -5.52
N LEU A 344 4.67 8.31 -5.17
CA LEU A 344 4.70 6.97 -4.58
C LEU A 344 3.94 6.00 -5.49
N SER A 345 4.62 5.49 -6.51
CA SER A 345 4.06 4.45 -7.39
C SER A 345 4.18 3.06 -6.75
N GLU A 346 3.43 2.08 -7.26
CA GLU A 346 3.53 0.67 -6.87
C GLU A 346 4.94 0.11 -7.01
N SER A 347 5.68 0.54 -8.04
CA SER A 347 7.08 0.16 -8.26
C SER A 347 7.99 0.82 -7.24
N ALA A 348 7.85 2.13 -7.01
CA ALA A 348 8.65 2.87 -6.04
C ALA A 348 8.46 2.32 -4.63
N TYR A 349 7.22 2.00 -4.25
CA TYR A 349 6.87 1.44 -2.96
C TYR A 349 7.58 0.11 -2.66
N ARG A 350 7.69 -0.77 -3.67
CA ARG A 350 8.44 -2.03 -3.56
C ARG A 350 9.95 -1.80 -3.52
N PHE A 351 10.50 -1.10 -4.51
CA PHE A 351 11.94 -0.88 -4.57
C PHE A 351 12.49 -0.12 -3.37
N MET A 352 11.76 0.87 -2.83
CA MET A 352 12.22 1.63 -1.66
C MET A 352 12.28 0.79 -0.38
N ARG A 353 11.49 -0.28 -0.28
CA ARG A 353 11.50 -1.23 0.84
C ARG A 353 12.50 -2.38 0.61
N GLY A 354 12.79 -2.70 -0.64
CA GLY A 354 13.75 -3.70 -1.05
C GLY A 354 13.12 -4.74 -1.96
N VAL A 355 13.82 -5.14 -3.02
CA VAL A 355 13.43 -6.25 -3.89
C VAL A 355 14.68 -7.10 -4.05
N ASP A 356 14.55 -8.43 -4.02
CA ASP A 356 15.69 -9.32 -4.26
C ASP A 356 16.21 -9.15 -5.70
N ALA A 357 17.52 -8.97 -5.88
CA ALA A 357 18.12 -8.87 -7.20
C ALA A 357 17.92 -10.15 -8.04
N GLU A 358 17.72 -11.32 -7.43
CA GLU A 358 17.41 -12.54 -8.17
C GLU A 358 15.98 -12.58 -8.72
N LEU A 359 15.06 -11.78 -8.16
CA LEU A 359 13.70 -11.67 -8.70
C LEU A 359 13.66 -10.97 -10.06
N ALA A 360 14.68 -10.18 -10.43
CA ALA A 360 14.72 -9.53 -11.73
C ALA A 360 14.63 -10.55 -12.89
N GLU A 361 15.44 -11.61 -12.84
CA GLU A 361 15.38 -12.67 -13.85
C GLU A 361 14.09 -13.48 -13.73
N PHE A 362 13.69 -13.89 -12.52
CA PHE A 362 12.46 -14.66 -12.30
C PHE A 362 11.22 -13.95 -12.86
N GLY A 363 11.03 -12.68 -12.50
CA GLY A 363 9.94 -11.84 -12.97
C GLY A 363 9.98 -11.62 -14.48
N SER A 364 11.18 -11.38 -15.05
CA SER A 364 11.32 -11.19 -16.50
C SER A 364 10.87 -12.43 -17.28
N ARG A 365 11.21 -13.63 -16.80
CA ARG A 365 10.79 -14.89 -17.43
C ARG A 365 9.28 -15.10 -17.31
N ARG A 366 8.72 -14.82 -16.13
CA ARG A 366 7.27 -14.94 -15.90
C ARG A 366 6.47 -14.00 -16.80
N ALA A 367 6.88 -12.74 -16.92
CA ALA A 367 6.24 -11.77 -17.80
C ALA A 367 6.42 -12.14 -19.27
N ALA A 368 7.62 -12.54 -19.70
CA ALA A 368 7.86 -12.97 -21.08
C ALA A 368 6.99 -14.17 -21.46
N LYS A 369 6.83 -15.16 -20.57
CA LYS A 369 5.94 -16.30 -20.79
C LYS A 369 4.50 -15.86 -21.02
N LEU A 370 3.96 -15.00 -20.14
CA LEU A 370 2.60 -14.48 -20.28
C LEU A 370 2.43 -13.66 -21.56
N MET A 371 3.44 -12.89 -21.98
CA MET A 371 3.38 -12.13 -23.24
C MET A 371 3.37 -13.07 -24.46
N CYS A 372 4.13 -14.16 -24.44
CA CYS A 372 4.05 -15.19 -25.49
C CYS A 372 2.65 -15.83 -25.54
N GLU A 373 2.08 -16.19 -24.37
CA GLU A 373 0.79 -16.87 -24.28
C GLU A 373 -0.40 -15.96 -24.62
N LEU A 374 -0.39 -14.70 -24.16
CA LEU A 374 -1.55 -13.80 -24.20
C LEU A 374 -1.47 -12.72 -25.29
N ALA A 375 -0.26 -12.38 -25.76
CA ALA A 375 -0.05 -11.40 -26.82
C ALA A 375 0.47 -12.03 -28.13
N GLY A 376 0.66 -13.35 -28.17
CA GLY A 376 1.18 -14.08 -29.33
C GLY A 376 2.64 -13.76 -29.65
N ALA A 377 3.37 -13.23 -28.68
CA ALA A 377 4.74 -12.76 -28.87
C ALA A 377 5.73 -13.91 -29.10
N LYS A 378 6.82 -13.62 -29.81
CA LYS A 378 7.98 -14.49 -29.95
C LYS A 378 9.15 -13.92 -29.18
N LEU A 379 9.62 -14.65 -28.19
CA LEU A 379 10.77 -14.28 -27.38
C LEU A 379 12.07 -14.55 -28.14
N LEU A 380 12.96 -13.56 -28.23
CA LEU A 380 14.31 -13.75 -28.75
C LEU A 380 15.18 -14.59 -27.80
N MET A 381 16.19 -15.25 -28.35
CA MET A 381 17.09 -16.14 -27.60
C MET A 381 17.95 -15.35 -26.61
N GLY A 382 18.01 -15.83 -25.37
CA GLY A 382 18.81 -15.23 -24.30
C GLY A 382 18.17 -14.05 -23.57
N VAL A 383 18.99 -13.36 -22.78
CA VAL A 383 18.64 -12.18 -21.98
C VAL A 383 19.87 -11.29 -21.88
N ALA A 384 19.70 -9.97 -22.05
CA ALA A 384 20.76 -9.03 -21.70
C ALA A 384 20.71 -8.82 -20.18
N ASP A 385 21.62 -9.43 -19.43
CA ASP A 385 21.68 -9.40 -17.96
C ASP A 385 22.96 -8.72 -17.50
N VAL A 386 22.85 -7.44 -17.11
CA VAL A 386 23.95 -6.67 -16.55
C VAL A 386 23.81 -6.65 -15.03
N ARG A 387 24.82 -7.13 -14.32
CA ARG A 387 24.74 -7.30 -12.87
C ARG A 387 26.05 -7.10 -12.13
N SER A 388 25.94 -6.67 -10.88
CA SER A 388 27.00 -6.79 -9.88
C SER A 388 27.18 -8.26 -9.47
N ALA A 389 28.18 -8.52 -8.63
CA ALA A 389 28.36 -9.83 -8.01
C ALA A 389 27.05 -10.27 -7.31
N PRO A 390 26.62 -11.54 -7.47
CA PRO A 390 25.42 -12.05 -6.82
C PRO A 390 25.56 -11.99 -5.30
N LYS A 391 24.48 -11.60 -4.63
CA LYS A 391 24.37 -11.77 -3.18
C LYS A 391 24.20 -13.27 -2.90
N LEU A 392 25.01 -13.81 -2.00
CA LEU A 392 24.92 -15.21 -1.61
C LEU A 392 24.11 -15.34 -0.32
N PRO A 393 23.35 -16.44 -0.14
CA PRO A 393 22.78 -16.78 1.16
C PRO A 393 23.82 -16.73 2.26
N TRP A 394 23.47 -16.16 3.42
CA TRP A 394 24.35 -16.08 4.58
C TRP A 394 23.82 -16.94 5.72
N LYS A 395 24.69 -17.24 6.69
CA LYS A 395 24.34 -18.11 7.81
C LYS A 395 23.94 -17.30 9.04
N VAL A 396 22.89 -17.74 9.71
CA VAL A 396 22.48 -17.24 11.01
C VAL A 396 22.24 -18.43 11.94
N VAL A 397 22.62 -18.27 13.20
CA VAL A 397 22.54 -19.32 14.22
C VAL A 397 21.50 -18.94 15.26
N CYS A 398 20.64 -19.88 15.62
CA CYS A 398 19.71 -19.80 16.74
C CYS A 398 20.08 -20.83 17.81
N ARG A 399 20.39 -20.37 19.02
CA ARG A 399 20.63 -21.25 20.17
C ARG A 399 19.33 -21.48 20.93
N PRO A 400 18.90 -22.73 21.17
CA PRO A 400 17.70 -23.01 21.98
C PRO A 400 17.70 -22.30 23.33
N ALA A 401 18.86 -22.21 24.00
CA ALA A 401 18.99 -21.48 25.26
C ALA A 401 18.70 -19.96 25.15
N ARG A 402 19.05 -19.34 24.01
CA ARG A 402 18.76 -17.91 23.79
C ARG A 402 17.28 -17.69 23.48
N LEU A 403 16.68 -18.60 22.71
CA LEU A 403 15.24 -18.63 22.45
C LEU A 403 14.47 -18.73 23.77
N GLU A 404 14.84 -19.66 24.64
CA GLU A 404 14.20 -19.81 25.96
C GLU A 404 14.38 -18.57 26.83
N ALA A 405 15.56 -17.96 26.83
CA ALA A 405 15.82 -16.73 27.59
C ALA A 405 14.99 -15.52 27.12
N LEU A 406 14.62 -15.45 25.83
CA LEU A 406 13.82 -14.35 25.28
C LEU A 406 12.31 -14.63 25.31
N LEU A 407 11.90 -15.86 25.01
CA LEU A 407 10.49 -16.23 24.89
C LEU A 407 9.89 -16.84 26.17
N GLY A 408 10.73 -17.23 27.14
CA GLY A 408 10.30 -17.99 28.32
C GLY A 408 9.78 -19.40 28.00
N LEU A 409 10.05 -19.89 26.79
CA LEU A 409 9.58 -21.18 26.27
C LEU A 409 10.78 -22.05 25.86
N SER A 410 10.84 -23.26 26.38
CA SER A 410 11.82 -24.25 25.93
C SER A 410 11.29 -24.99 24.70
N ALA A 411 12.12 -25.08 23.66
CA ALA A 411 11.80 -25.73 22.38
C ALA A 411 12.93 -26.65 21.94
N LYS A 412 12.59 -27.83 21.39
CA LYS A 412 13.60 -28.76 20.91
C LYS A 412 14.24 -28.25 19.61
N PRO A 413 15.53 -28.52 19.35
CA PRO A 413 16.20 -28.14 18.10
C PRO A 413 15.44 -28.58 16.84
N GLU A 414 14.82 -29.76 16.85
CA GLU A 414 14.06 -30.29 15.70
C GLU A 414 12.78 -29.50 15.43
N GLU A 415 12.13 -28.98 16.48
CA GLU A 415 10.94 -28.14 16.36
C GLU A 415 11.31 -26.76 15.79
N ILE A 416 12.41 -26.19 16.27
CA ILE A 416 12.98 -24.94 15.77
C ILE A 416 13.34 -25.08 14.28
N ALA A 417 14.07 -26.15 13.93
CA ALA A 417 14.46 -26.43 12.55
C ALA A 417 13.25 -26.62 11.63
N LYS A 418 12.17 -27.25 12.11
CA LYS A 418 10.93 -27.43 11.33
C LYS A 418 10.26 -26.09 11.00
N VAL A 419 10.21 -25.17 11.96
CA VAL A 419 9.66 -23.82 11.75
C VAL A 419 10.51 -23.07 10.73
N PHE A 420 11.83 -23.07 10.88
CA PHE A 420 12.72 -22.41 9.92
C PHE A 420 12.63 -22.99 8.51
N ALA A 421 12.56 -24.32 8.38
CA ALA A 421 12.39 -24.97 7.09
C ALA A 421 11.06 -24.60 6.40
N SER A 422 9.97 -24.41 7.17
CA SER A 422 8.68 -23.97 6.61
C SER A 422 8.72 -22.55 6.03
N LEU A 423 9.70 -21.74 6.44
CA LEU A 423 9.95 -20.38 5.99
C LEU A 423 11.01 -20.30 4.87
N GLU A 424 11.35 -21.45 4.26
CA GLU A 424 12.40 -21.57 3.24
C GLU A 424 13.81 -21.23 3.73
N LEU A 425 14.04 -21.24 5.06
CA LEU A 425 15.38 -21.14 5.63
C LEU A 425 16.03 -22.53 5.60
N GLU A 426 17.08 -22.70 4.80
CA GLU A 426 17.77 -23.99 4.66
C GLU A 426 18.51 -24.33 5.96
N VAL A 427 18.05 -25.35 6.69
CA VAL A 427 18.73 -25.82 7.90
C VAL A 427 20.01 -26.57 7.51
N VAL A 428 21.16 -25.99 7.84
CA VAL A 428 22.49 -26.57 7.54
C VAL A 428 23.05 -27.38 8.69
N ARG A 429 22.63 -27.09 9.93
CA ARG A 429 22.98 -27.87 11.12
C ARG A 429 21.83 -27.82 12.13
N CYS A 430 21.50 -28.97 12.70
CA CYS A 430 20.57 -29.11 13.82
C CYS A 430 21.26 -29.90 14.94
N GLY A 431 21.67 -29.22 16.01
CA GLY A 431 22.31 -29.81 17.18
C GLY A 431 21.66 -29.36 18.48
N ALA A 432 21.99 -30.02 19.58
CA ALA A 432 21.43 -29.73 20.90
C ALA A 432 21.70 -28.29 21.38
N ASP A 433 22.82 -27.70 20.96
CA ASP A 433 23.29 -26.37 21.34
C ASP A 433 22.88 -25.27 20.35
N ALA A 434 22.62 -25.62 19.09
CA ALA A 434 22.40 -24.65 18.02
C ALA A 434 21.68 -25.25 16.81
N VAL A 435 20.83 -24.42 16.20
CA VAL A 435 20.28 -24.62 14.85
C VAL A 435 20.87 -23.53 13.96
N GLU A 436 21.60 -23.91 12.91
CA GLU A 436 22.16 -23.00 11.91
C GLU A 436 21.35 -23.09 10.63
N VAL A 437 20.98 -21.95 10.07
CA VAL A 437 20.24 -21.84 8.80
C VAL A 437 20.98 -20.97 7.81
N LYS A 438 20.79 -21.22 6.51
CA LYS A 438 21.09 -20.24 5.47
C LYS A 438 19.83 -19.42 5.17
N VAL A 439 20.00 -18.11 5.23
CA VAL A 439 18.96 -17.13 4.94
C VAL A 439 18.92 -16.88 3.42
N PRO A 440 17.74 -17.00 2.77
CA PRO A 440 17.60 -16.69 1.36
C PRO A 440 17.74 -15.19 1.11
N THR A 441 18.16 -14.81 -0.11
CA THR A 441 18.48 -13.42 -0.47
C THR A 441 17.29 -12.46 -0.39
N PHE A 442 16.06 -12.97 -0.48
CA PHE A 442 14.84 -12.18 -0.33
C PHE A 442 14.49 -11.83 1.13
N ARG A 443 15.18 -12.40 2.14
CA ARG A 443 14.97 -12.14 3.58
C ARG A 443 16.12 -11.32 4.15
N GLU A 444 16.31 -10.10 3.65
CA GLU A 444 17.38 -9.20 4.10
C GLU A 444 17.24 -8.76 5.57
N ASP A 445 16.05 -8.91 6.15
CA ASP A 445 15.76 -8.63 7.54
C ASP A 445 16.42 -9.61 8.51
N LEU A 446 16.68 -10.86 8.08
CA LEU A 446 17.21 -11.91 8.95
C LEU A 446 18.74 -11.88 9.01
N THR A 447 19.30 -11.07 9.90
CA THR A 447 20.76 -10.85 10.03
C THR A 447 21.35 -11.36 11.34
N ARG A 448 20.52 -11.63 12.34
CA ARG A 448 20.91 -11.92 13.73
C ARG A 448 20.04 -13.02 14.32
N GLU A 449 20.54 -13.60 15.41
CA GLU A 449 19.82 -14.63 16.18
C GLU A 449 18.44 -14.16 16.67
N ALA A 450 18.29 -12.88 17.04
CA ALA A 450 17.01 -12.33 17.49
C ALA A 450 15.94 -12.39 16.40
N ASP A 451 16.32 -12.17 15.14
CA ASP A 451 15.41 -12.21 13.99
C ASP A 451 14.89 -13.64 13.76
N LEU A 452 15.75 -14.66 13.94
CA LEU A 452 15.31 -16.06 13.92
C LEU A 452 14.38 -16.41 15.10
N ILE A 453 14.60 -15.83 16.27
CA ILE A 453 13.75 -16.04 17.44
C ILE A 453 12.36 -15.41 17.22
N GLU A 454 12.30 -14.26 16.55
CA GLU A 454 11.05 -13.65 16.07
C GLU A 454 10.33 -14.57 15.07
N GLU A 455 11.04 -15.09 14.05
CA GLU A 455 10.47 -16.05 13.08
C GLU A 455 9.90 -17.29 13.77
N TYR A 456 10.58 -17.79 14.79
CA TYR A 456 10.06 -18.89 15.60
C TYR A 456 8.80 -18.48 16.35
N ALA A 457 8.83 -17.35 17.08
CA ALA A 457 7.72 -16.90 17.92
C ALA A 457 6.44 -16.65 17.13
N ARG A 458 6.53 -16.03 15.95
CA ARG A 458 5.37 -15.69 15.11
C ARG A 458 4.72 -16.92 14.46
N ILE A 459 5.52 -17.90 14.01
CA ILE A 459 5.00 -19.14 13.40
C ILE A 459 4.55 -20.14 14.45
N TYR A 460 5.26 -20.23 15.58
CA TYR A 460 4.81 -21.02 16.73
C TYR A 460 3.48 -20.47 17.27
N GLY A 461 3.36 -19.14 17.29
CA GLY A 461 2.17 -18.37 17.66
C GLY A 461 2.34 -17.68 19.01
N LEU A 462 2.32 -16.34 19.01
CA LEU A 462 2.54 -15.51 20.20
C LEU A 462 1.58 -15.82 21.36
N LYS A 463 0.32 -16.21 21.05
CA LYS A 463 -0.68 -16.60 22.07
C LYS A 463 -0.29 -17.83 22.90
N LYS A 464 0.65 -18.65 22.41
CA LYS A 464 1.13 -19.85 23.12
C LYS A 464 2.28 -19.54 24.07
N LEU A 465 2.83 -18.33 24.04
CA LEU A 465 3.92 -17.94 24.93
C LEU A 465 3.42 -17.82 26.38
N PRO A 466 4.19 -18.30 27.37
CA PRO A 466 3.77 -18.23 28.77
C PRO A 466 3.80 -16.78 29.26
N PRO A 467 2.76 -16.31 29.97
CA PRO A 467 2.76 -14.99 30.59
C PRO A 467 3.63 -15.01 31.85
N VAL A 468 4.93 -14.78 31.70
CA VAL A 468 5.88 -14.69 32.82
C VAL A 468 5.93 -13.26 33.33
N ARG A 469 5.73 -13.06 34.64
CA ARG A 469 5.86 -11.73 35.25
C ARG A 469 7.33 -11.34 35.33
N SER A 470 7.64 -10.12 34.88
CA SER A 470 8.96 -9.53 35.10
C SER A 470 9.22 -9.39 36.60
N MET A 471 10.41 -9.81 37.04
CA MET A 471 10.87 -9.54 38.40
C MET A 471 11.59 -8.19 38.42
N ALA A 472 11.19 -7.31 39.33
CA ALA A 472 11.90 -6.06 39.58
C ALA A 472 12.67 -6.17 40.90
N THR A 473 13.91 -5.72 40.90
CA THR A 473 14.69 -5.57 42.14
C THR A 473 14.31 -4.25 42.78
N LEU A 474 13.86 -4.28 44.04
CA LEU A 474 13.71 -3.07 44.83
C LEU A 474 15.09 -2.45 45.05
N VAL A 475 15.23 -1.16 44.73
CA VAL A 475 16.44 -0.37 44.98
C VAL A 475 16.14 0.55 46.16
N PRO A 476 16.56 0.19 47.39
CA PRO A 476 16.42 1.08 48.53
C PRO A 476 17.13 2.42 48.26
N ASP A 477 16.57 3.50 48.83
CA ASP A 477 17.15 4.85 48.77
C ASP A 477 17.29 5.46 47.36
N ALA A 478 16.54 4.95 46.38
CA ALA A 478 16.41 5.61 45.08
C ALA A 478 15.90 7.06 45.27
N ASP A 479 16.61 8.05 44.73
CA ASP A 479 16.25 9.46 44.88
C ASP A 479 15.05 9.82 44.00
N ASP A 480 13.88 9.79 44.59
CA ASP A 480 12.61 10.19 43.97
C ASP A 480 12.17 11.59 44.41
N LYS A 481 13.02 12.35 45.13
CA LYS A 481 12.68 13.69 45.64
C LYS A 481 12.20 14.66 44.56
N PRO A 482 12.76 14.72 43.34
CA PRO A 482 12.23 15.60 42.29
C PRO A 482 10.79 15.25 41.90
N ALA A 483 10.49 13.95 41.74
CA ALA A 483 9.15 13.48 41.42
C ALA A 483 8.16 13.74 42.57
N GLN A 484 8.59 13.49 43.81
CA GLN A 484 7.80 13.83 45.00
C GLN A 484 7.56 15.34 45.12
N ALA A 485 8.56 16.17 44.84
CA ALA A 485 8.42 17.62 44.87
C ALA A 485 7.42 18.13 43.82
N GLN A 486 7.46 17.59 42.59
CA GLN A 486 6.47 17.92 41.56
C GLN A 486 5.05 17.42 41.91
N ALA A 487 4.92 16.23 42.49
CA ALA A 487 3.63 15.74 42.98
C ALA A 487 3.10 16.64 44.10
N ARG A 488 3.96 16.98 45.07
CA ARG A 488 3.61 17.83 46.21
C ARG A 488 3.24 19.24 45.79
N LEU A 489 3.96 19.84 44.84
CA LEU A 489 3.63 21.14 44.26
C LEU A 489 2.22 21.13 43.67
N ARG A 490 1.88 20.11 42.87
CA ARG A 490 0.54 19.96 42.29
C ARG A 490 -0.54 19.80 43.36
N GLU A 491 -0.32 18.93 44.34
CA GLU A 491 -1.24 18.76 45.47
C GLU A 491 -1.51 20.08 46.21
N VAL A 492 -0.46 20.86 46.48
CA VAL A 492 -0.56 22.13 47.18
C VAL A 492 -1.33 23.15 46.34
N LEU A 493 -0.99 23.32 45.06
CA LEU A 493 -1.66 24.29 44.19
C LEU A 493 -3.14 23.94 43.96
N VAL A 494 -3.46 22.66 43.79
CA VAL A 494 -4.85 22.17 43.72
C VAL A 494 -5.57 22.40 45.05
N GLY A 495 -4.92 22.10 46.17
CA GLY A 495 -5.46 22.33 47.52
C GLY A 495 -5.74 23.80 47.83
N LEU A 496 -4.99 24.72 47.20
CA LEU A 496 -5.22 26.16 47.24
C LEU A 496 -6.34 26.64 46.30
N GLY A 497 -6.96 25.72 45.54
CA GLY A 497 -8.09 26.01 44.66
C GLY A 497 -7.71 26.37 43.22
N LEU A 498 -6.45 26.17 42.82
CA LEU A 498 -6.03 26.39 41.44
C LEU A 498 -6.32 25.16 40.58
N GLN A 499 -6.69 25.39 39.31
CA GLN A 499 -6.87 24.37 38.30
C GLN A 499 -5.61 24.23 37.45
N GLN A 500 -5.17 23.00 37.20
CA GLN A 500 -4.03 22.78 36.32
C GLN A 500 -4.44 22.96 34.86
N ILE A 501 -3.65 23.71 34.11
CA ILE A 501 -3.73 23.81 32.64
C ILE A 501 -2.50 23.16 31.99
N MET A 502 -2.62 22.84 30.71
CA MET A 502 -1.53 22.31 29.90
C MET A 502 -1.57 22.99 28.53
N SER A 503 -0.54 23.77 28.22
CA SER A 503 -0.40 24.46 26.95
C SER A 503 0.56 23.72 26.02
N TYR A 504 0.47 23.99 24.71
CA TYR A 504 1.43 23.44 23.75
C TYR A 504 2.85 23.95 24.05
N SER A 505 3.86 23.11 23.92
CA SER A 505 5.26 23.54 24.10
C SER A 505 5.75 24.50 23.02
N PHE A 506 4.99 24.68 21.94
CA PHE A 506 5.29 25.55 20.81
C PHE A 506 4.13 26.51 20.55
N LEU A 507 4.45 27.72 20.08
CA LEU A 507 3.53 28.83 19.88
C LEU A 507 4.08 29.83 18.86
N ALA A 508 3.26 30.83 18.54
CA ALA A 508 3.64 31.92 17.67
C ALA A 508 4.71 32.79 18.35
N GLU A 509 5.77 33.12 17.61
CA GLU A 509 6.86 33.96 18.11
C GLU A 509 6.35 35.33 18.61
N GLY A 510 5.32 35.88 17.97
CA GLY A 510 4.72 37.15 18.36
C GLY A 510 4.12 37.16 19.77
N LEU A 511 3.61 36.01 20.27
CA LEU A 511 3.07 35.94 21.63
C LEU A 511 4.20 35.99 22.68
N LEU A 512 5.35 35.38 22.38
CA LEU A 512 6.54 35.47 23.22
C LEU A 512 7.13 36.90 23.24
N ASP A 513 7.08 37.60 22.10
CA ASP A 513 7.57 38.98 21.97
C ASP A 513 6.82 39.99 22.84
N LEU A 514 5.55 39.72 23.19
CA LEU A 514 4.79 40.55 24.11
C LEU A 514 5.35 40.53 25.54
N PHE A 515 6.13 39.50 25.90
CA PHE A 515 6.70 39.32 27.23
C PHE A 515 8.21 39.57 27.27
N ASP A 516 8.95 39.10 26.26
CA ASP A 516 10.41 39.27 26.19
C ASP A 516 10.90 39.24 24.73
N LYS A 517 10.75 40.37 24.04
CA LYS A 517 11.17 40.53 22.64
C LYS A 517 12.68 40.40 22.46
N ASP A 518 13.48 40.81 23.44
CA ASP A 518 14.94 40.83 23.32
C ASP A 518 15.54 39.42 23.33
N ASN A 519 14.80 38.43 23.85
CA ASN A 519 15.20 37.03 23.82
C ASN A 519 14.93 36.29 22.50
N ALA A 520 14.29 36.93 21.51
CA ALA A 520 13.97 36.30 20.22
C ALA A 520 15.16 35.57 19.53
N PRO A 521 16.41 36.10 19.54
CA PRO A 521 17.56 35.40 18.94
C PRO A 521 17.92 34.06 19.61
N ASN A 522 17.51 33.86 20.87
CA ASN A 522 17.84 32.67 21.66
C ASN A 522 16.70 31.65 21.72
N ARG A 523 15.63 31.83 20.94
CA ARG A 523 14.49 30.91 20.93
C ARG A 523 14.72 29.74 19.99
N ALA A 524 14.37 28.54 20.43
CA ALA A 524 14.39 27.35 19.58
C ALA A 524 13.21 27.37 18.60
N LYS A 525 13.49 27.20 17.30
CA LYS A 525 12.48 27.20 16.23
C LYS A 525 12.35 25.81 15.62
N LEU A 526 11.12 25.45 15.26
CA LEU A 526 10.84 24.23 14.52
C LEU A 526 11.20 24.41 13.04
N VAL A 527 11.86 23.40 12.46
CA VAL A 527 12.25 23.41 11.04
C VAL A 527 11.05 23.15 10.12
N ASN A 528 10.07 22.42 10.62
CA ASN A 528 8.89 21.94 9.89
C ASN A 528 7.61 22.08 10.71
N PRO A 529 7.21 23.31 11.08
CA PRO A 529 6.00 23.54 11.87
C PRO A 529 4.75 23.16 11.08
N LEU A 530 3.73 22.63 11.76
CA LEU A 530 2.44 22.29 11.14
C LEU A 530 1.66 23.53 10.70
N THR A 531 1.77 24.62 11.46
CA THR A 531 1.12 25.91 11.20
C THR A 531 2.05 27.07 11.58
N ALA A 532 1.77 28.25 11.05
CA ALA A 532 2.52 29.47 11.40
C ALA A 532 2.37 29.87 12.88
N ASP A 533 1.31 29.42 13.54
CA ASP A 533 1.06 29.69 14.97
C ASP A 533 1.86 28.77 15.91
N HIS A 534 2.65 27.84 15.36
CA HIS A 534 3.36 26.80 16.11
C HIS A 534 4.81 26.69 15.62
N THR A 535 5.50 27.82 15.49
CA THR A 535 6.86 27.89 14.91
C THR A 535 7.98 27.80 15.94
N THR A 536 7.70 28.18 17.19
CA THR A 536 8.74 28.48 18.18
C THR A 536 8.45 27.78 19.48
N MET A 537 9.46 27.14 20.07
CA MET A 537 9.37 26.52 21.39
C MET A 537 9.27 27.60 22.47
N ARG A 538 8.44 27.38 23.49
CA ARG A 538 8.27 28.34 24.60
C ARG A 538 9.53 28.48 25.45
N ASP A 539 9.97 29.71 25.71
CA ASP A 539 11.05 30.06 26.64
C ASP A 539 10.52 30.51 28.02
N ALA A 540 9.19 30.67 28.13
CA ALA A 540 8.44 30.97 29.35
C ALA A 540 7.01 30.36 29.29
N LEU A 541 6.42 30.06 30.45
CA LEU A 541 5.02 29.60 30.56
C LEU A 541 4.00 30.74 30.62
N LEU A 542 4.43 31.93 31.06
CA LEU A 542 3.55 33.08 31.28
C LEU A 542 2.78 33.54 30.03
N PRO A 543 3.35 33.55 28.82
CA PRO A 543 2.63 34.00 27.63
C PRO A 543 1.36 33.19 27.35
N GLN A 544 1.45 31.86 27.44
CA GLN A 544 0.31 30.97 27.23
C GLN A 544 -0.65 30.94 28.42
N MET A 545 -0.15 31.17 29.64
CA MET A 545 -0.99 31.40 30.81
C MET A 545 -1.89 32.63 30.61
N ALA A 546 -1.32 33.74 30.12
CA ALA A 546 -2.08 34.96 29.84
C ALA A 546 -3.10 34.77 28.71
N GLU A 547 -2.70 34.09 27.63
CA GLU A 547 -3.62 33.71 26.54
C GLU A 547 -4.78 32.85 27.06
N THR A 548 -4.50 31.87 27.92
CA THR A 548 -5.52 30.98 28.50
C THR A 548 -6.50 31.75 29.40
N ILE A 549 -6.00 32.68 30.21
CA ILE A 549 -6.86 33.59 30.99
C ILE A 549 -7.72 34.45 30.06
N GLY A 550 -7.13 35.03 29.00
CA GLY A 550 -7.85 35.83 28.01
C GLY A 550 -8.94 35.03 27.28
N LEU A 551 -8.67 33.78 26.94
CA LEU A 551 -9.65 32.88 26.33
C LEU A 551 -10.84 32.63 27.26
N ASN A 552 -10.59 32.38 28.55
CA ASN A 552 -11.66 32.20 29.54
C ASN A 552 -12.47 33.48 29.74
N PHE A 553 -11.78 34.63 29.83
CA PHE A 553 -12.43 35.93 29.92
C PHE A 553 -13.34 36.20 28.70
N SER A 554 -12.89 35.86 27.48
CA SER A 554 -13.68 35.98 26.25
C SER A 554 -14.95 35.10 26.25
N ARG A 555 -14.94 34.04 27.07
CA ARG A 555 -16.07 33.12 27.29
C ARG A 555 -16.85 33.46 28.57
N GLN A 556 -16.72 34.69 29.07
CA GLN A 556 -17.44 35.19 30.25
C GLN A 556 -17.06 34.49 31.56
N VAL A 557 -15.89 33.84 31.61
CA VAL A 557 -15.30 33.27 32.82
C VAL A 557 -14.19 34.21 33.31
N ALA A 558 -14.57 35.19 34.12
CA ALA A 558 -13.65 36.23 34.59
C ALA A 558 -12.84 35.82 35.85
N GLU A 559 -13.37 34.89 36.63
CA GLU A 559 -12.79 34.33 37.85
C GLU A 559 -12.08 33.02 37.54
N VAL A 560 -10.76 33.08 37.40
CA VAL A 560 -9.93 31.90 37.10
C VAL A 560 -8.68 31.87 37.96
N ALA A 561 -8.36 30.69 38.46
CA ALA A 561 -7.13 30.42 39.19
C ALA A 561 -6.45 29.22 38.53
N PHE A 562 -5.41 29.47 37.76
CA PHE A 562 -4.70 28.45 36.99
C PHE A 562 -3.27 28.28 37.44
N PHE A 563 -2.75 27.07 37.24
CA PHE A 563 -1.31 26.84 37.25
C PHE A 563 -0.90 25.88 36.13
N GLU A 564 0.33 26.02 35.68
CA GLU A 564 0.96 25.09 34.75
C GLU A 564 2.35 24.72 35.28
N THR A 565 2.67 23.43 35.23
CA THR A 565 4.04 22.92 35.39
C THR A 565 4.50 22.41 34.04
N GLY A 566 5.63 22.87 33.53
CA GLY A 566 6.10 22.45 32.23
C GLY A 566 7.50 22.93 31.90
N ARG A 567 8.10 22.28 30.90
CA ARG A 567 9.43 22.65 30.42
C ARG A 567 9.39 23.89 29.56
N VAL A 568 10.42 24.71 29.71
CA VAL A 568 10.75 25.81 28.79
C VAL A 568 12.10 25.53 28.13
N PHE A 569 12.27 26.06 26.93
CA PHE A 569 13.38 25.76 26.03
C PHE A 569 14.16 27.04 25.73
N ARG A 570 15.48 27.01 25.94
CA ARG A 570 16.37 28.15 25.65
C ARG A 570 17.54 27.68 24.83
N MET A 571 17.89 28.39 23.76
CA MET A 571 19.03 27.97 22.94
C MET A 571 20.35 28.10 23.73
N GLY A 572 21.08 27.00 23.84
CA GLY A 572 22.42 26.96 24.41
C GLY A 572 23.47 27.54 23.46
N LYS A 573 24.65 27.86 24.00
CA LYS A 573 25.78 28.40 23.23
C LYS A 573 26.35 27.40 22.21
N ASP A 574 26.09 26.13 22.41
CA ASP A 574 26.43 25.01 21.53
C ASP A 574 25.41 24.79 20.39
N GLY A 575 24.35 25.60 20.34
CA GLY A 575 23.28 25.47 19.35
C GLY A 575 22.27 24.38 19.68
N LEU A 576 22.31 23.81 20.89
CA LEU A 576 21.32 22.86 21.40
C LEU A 576 20.45 23.53 22.47
N PRO A 577 19.13 23.30 22.51
CA PRO A 577 18.28 23.88 23.54
C PRO A 577 18.54 23.24 24.92
N THR A 578 18.58 24.05 25.97
CA THR A 578 18.48 23.61 27.35
C THR A 578 17.00 23.53 27.76
N GLU A 579 16.69 22.59 28.66
CA GLU A 579 15.34 22.36 29.16
C GLU A 579 15.28 22.59 30.67
N ASP A 580 14.43 23.52 31.11
CA ASP A 580 14.22 23.82 32.52
C ASP A 580 12.75 23.60 32.89
N ASP A 581 12.50 22.88 33.99
CA ASP A 581 11.15 22.75 34.55
C ASP A 581 10.74 24.05 35.24
N HIS A 582 9.62 24.62 34.80
CA HIS A 582 9.04 25.83 35.36
C HIS A 582 7.66 25.55 35.93
N VAL A 583 7.24 26.38 36.89
CA VAL A 583 5.85 26.51 37.31
C VAL A 583 5.38 27.94 37.09
N ALA A 584 4.21 28.11 36.51
CA ALA A 584 3.53 29.39 36.39
C ALA A 584 2.17 29.31 37.07
N VAL A 585 1.78 30.41 37.71
CA VAL A 585 0.46 30.61 38.31
C VAL A 585 -0.14 31.85 37.68
N GLY A 586 -1.39 31.76 37.25
CA GLY A 586 -2.14 32.85 36.66
C GLY A 586 -3.50 32.99 37.32
N LEU A 587 -3.84 34.20 37.77
CA LEU A 587 -5.07 34.49 38.48
C LEU A 587 -5.78 35.68 37.80
N SER A 588 -7.11 35.63 37.73
CA SER A 588 -7.96 36.75 37.28
C SER A 588 -9.28 36.75 38.06
N GLY A 589 -9.80 37.94 38.38
CA GLY A 589 -11.03 38.10 39.16
C GLY A 589 -10.84 37.84 40.67
N PRO A 590 -11.91 37.96 41.47
CA PRO A 590 -11.89 37.58 42.88
C PRO A 590 -11.78 36.07 43.03
N VAL A 591 -10.56 35.57 43.18
CA VAL A 591 -10.26 34.14 43.32
C VAL A 591 -9.69 33.82 44.70
N GLY A 592 -10.17 32.73 45.31
CA GLY A 592 -9.78 32.28 46.64
C GLY A 592 -10.97 31.94 47.52
N ARG A 593 -10.73 31.23 48.63
CA ARG A 593 -11.74 31.02 49.67
C ARG A 593 -11.99 32.34 50.41
N THR A 594 -13.25 32.71 50.57
CA THR A 594 -13.58 33.77 51.53
C THR A 594 -13.40 33.20 52.94
N GLY A 595 -13.14 34.03 53.95
CA GLY A 595 -12.89 33.58 55.33
C GLY A 595 -14.04 32.82 56.01
N LEU A 596 -15.09 32.44 55.26
CA LEU A 596 -16.26 31.68 55.67
C LEU A 596 -16.36 30.29 54.97
N ASP A 597 -15.39 29.90 54.11
CA ASP A 597 -15.37 28.63 53.35
C ASP A 597 -14.42 27.55 53.90
#